data_AF-A0A672GIS4-F1
#
_entry.id   AF-A0A672GIS4-F1
#
_cell.length_a   1.000
_cell.length_b   1.000
_cell.length_c   1.000
_cell.angle_alpha   90.00
_cell.angle_beta   90.00
_cell.angle_gamma   90.00
#
_symmetry.space_group_name_H-M   'P 1'
#
loop_
_entity.id
_entity.type
_entity.pdbx_description
1 polymer ?
#
loop_
_entity_poly.entity_id
_entity_poly.type
_entity_poly.pdbx_seq_one_letter_code
_entity_poly.pdbx_strand_id
1 'polypeptide(L)' 'MVTDSAAYIGVDFAYNAGVGLVVRMKDGPEERGETILQQLRAAFERDWGSRYAKTLPGSKDCNHVRLWNGTHRLMQ' A
#
# COMPACT_ATOMS: atom_id res chain seq x y z
N MET A 1 7.69 -2.19 1.90
CA MET A 1 6.91 -2.33 0.64
C MET A 1 5.79 -3.31 0.89
N VAL A 2 4.56 -3.02 0.47
CA VAL A 2 3.41 -3.92 0.60
C VAL A 2 2.90 -4.26 -0.80
N THR A 3 2.55 -5.52 -1.04
CA THR A 3 1.99 -6.06 -2.29
C THR A 3 0.71 -6.83 -1.98
N ASP A 4 -0.02 -7.29 -3.00
CA ASP A 4 -1.25 -8.05 -2.80
C ASP A 4 -1.03 -9.40 -2.09
N SER A 5 0.18 -9.97 -2.14
CA SER A 5 0.47 -11.31 -1.59
C SER A 5 1.53 -11.34 -0.48
N ALA A 6 2.22 -10.23 -0.26
CA ALA A 6 3.33 -10.17 0.68
C ALA A 6 3.64 -8.75 1.15
N ALA A 7 4.20 -8.64 2.36
CA ALA A 7 4.81 -7.42 2.86
C ALA A 7 6.31 -7.62 3.12
N TYR A 8 7.12 -6.65 2.69
CA TYR A 8 8.55 -6.59 2.85
C TYR A 8 8.92 -5.44 3.80
N ILE A 9 9.57 -5.77 4.90
CA ILE A 9 10.04 -4.83 5.91
C ILE A 9 11.55 -4.99 6.00
N GLY A 10 12.31 -3.91 5.98
CA GLY A 10 13.75 -4.00 6.19
C GLY A 10 14.42 -2.65 6.15
N VAL A 11 15.74 -2.66 6.29
CA VAL A 11 16.56 -1.47 6.44
C VAL A 11 17.68 -1.48 5.42
N ASP A 12 17.97 -0.30 4.85
CA ASP A 12 19.12 -0.02 3.98
C ASP A 12 19.26 -0.96 2.77
N PHE A 13 18.30 -0.88 1.85
CA PHE A 13 18.26 -1.68 0.62
C PHE A 13 19.05 -1.07 -0.55
N ALA A 14 19.45 0.20 -0.45
CA ALA A 14 19.99 0.94 -1.59
C ALA A 14 21.50 0.76 -1.76
N TYR A 15 22.25 0.57 -0.67
CA TYR A 15 23.71 0.62 -0.70
C TYR A 15 24.42 -0.51 0.06
N ASN A 16 23.75 -1.14 1.04
CA ASN A 16 24.36 -2.18 1.85
C ASN A 16 23.59 -3.50 1.76
N ALA A 17 24.23 -4.60 2.18
CA ALA A 17 23.55 -5.87 2.43
C ALA A 17 22.71 -5.74 3.69
N GLY A 18 21.54 -5.10 3.55
CA GLY A 18 20.57 -4.92 4.62
C GLY A 18 19.93 -6.22 5.10
N VAL A 19 19.16 -6.13 6.17
CA VAL A 19 18.33 -7.23 6.69
C VAL A 19 16.87 -6.92 6.43
N GLY A 20 16.11 -7.93 6.01
CA GLY A 20 14.69 -7.81 5.75
C GLY A 20 13.88 -9.01 6.22
N LEU A 21 12.64 -8.74 6.61
CA LEU A 21 11.59 -9.70 6.92
C LEU A 21 10.55 -9.69 5.81
N VAL A 22 10.14 -10.87 5.37
CA VAL A 22 9.03 -11.05 4.42
C VAL A 22 7.88 -11.74 5.12
N VAL A 23 6.72 -11.09 5.13
CA VAL A 23 5.46 -11.65 5.64
C VAL A 23 4.64 -12.12 4.45
N ARG A 24 4.39 -13.43 4.37
CA ARG A 24 3.49 -14.05 3.39
C ARG A 24 2.45 -14.87 4.13
N MET A 25 1.19 -14.67 3.78
CA MET A 25 0.16 -15.57 4.25
C MET A 25 0.08 -16.78 3.32
N LYS A 26 -0.04 -17.96 3.92
CA LYS A 26 -0.38 -19.17 3.18
C LYS A 26 -1.88 -19.17 2.95
N ASP A 27 -2.28 -19.69 1.79
CA ASP A 27 -3.69 -19.96 1.49
C ASP A 27 -4.20 -20.94 2.55
N GLY A 28 -4.92 -20.40 3.52
CA GLY A 28 -5.58 -21.09 4.61
C GLY A 28 -6.98 -20.52 4.75
N PRO A 29 -7.89 -21.20 5.48
CA PRO A 29 -9.23 -20.66 5.68
C PRO A 29 -9.08 -19.24 6.23
N GLU A 30 -9.66 -18.28 5.51
CA GLU A 30 -9.68 -16.87 5.89
C GLU A 30 -10.28 -16.82 7.30
N GLU A 31 -9.42 -16.78 8.32
CA GLU A 31 -9.85 -16.58 9.70
C GLU A 31 -10.68 -15.29 9.69
N ARG A 32 -11.81 -15.30 10.40
CA ARG A 32 -12.91 -14.33 10.27
C ARG A 32 -12.57 -12.89 10.75
N GLY A 33 -11.40 -12.36 10.39
CA GLY A 33 -10.90 -11.05 10.75
C GLY A 33 -9.85 -10.54 9.76
N GLU A 34 -9.52 -9.25 9.86
CA GLU A 34 -8.47 -8.65 9.05
C GLU A 34 -7.14 -9.32 9.33
N THR A 35 -6.52 -9.77 8.25
CA THR A 35 -5.20 -10.37 8.27
C THR A 35 -4.11 -9.33 8.49
N ILE A 36 -2.94 -9.77 8.97
CA ILE A 36 -1.77 -8.88 9.14
C ILE A 36 -1.39 -8.21 7.82
N LEU A 37 -1.51 -8.89 6.67
CA LEU A 37 -1.22 -8.29 5.37
C LEU A 37 -2.20 -7.15 5.04
N GLN A 38 -3.49 -7.34 5.31
CA GLN A 38 -4.52 -6.31 5.12
C GLN A 38 -4.28 -5.10 6.03
N GLN A 39 -3.91 -5.31 7.29
CA GLN A 39 -3.58 -4.21 8.20
C GLN A 39 -2.33 -3.44 7.75
N LEU A 40 -1.28 -4.14 7.32
CA LEU A 40 -0.07 -3.51 6.77
C LEU A 40 -0.38 -2.72 5.49
N ARG A 41 -1.26 -3.25 4.63
CA ARG A 41 -1.74 -2.54 3.44
C ARG A 41 -2.50 -1.27 3.80
N ALA A 42 -3.44 -1.33 4.74
CA ALA A 42 -4.22 -0.18 5.18
C ALA A 42 -3.32 0.93 5.76
N ALA A 43 -2.32 0.57 6.57
CA ALA A 43 -1.34 1.52 7.09
C ALA A 43 -0.51 2.15 5.96
N PHE A 44 -0.06 1.35 5.00
CA PHE A 44 0.71 1.83 3.86
C PHE A 44 -0.11 2.80 3.00
N GLU A 45 -1.35 2.46 2.63
CA GLU A 45 -2.22 3.31 1.80
C GLU A 45 -2.55 4.65 2.48
N ARG A 46 -2.82 4.62 3.79
CA ARG A 46 -3.05 5.83 4.60
C ARG A 46 -1.86 6.79 4.54
N ASP A 47 -0.65 6.25 4.70
CA ASP A 47 0.56 7.08 4.78
C ASP A 47 1.06 7.46 3.38
N TRP A 48 0.83 6.63 2.36
CA TRP A 48 1.22 6.87 0.97
C TRP A 48 0.44 8.01 0.32
N GLY A 49 -0.88 8.08 0.57
CA GLY A 49 -1.75 9.16 0.09
C GLY A 49 -1.73 10.42 0.94
N SER A 50 -0.89 10.47 1.98
CA SER A 50 -0.88 11.57 2.95
C SER A 50 -0.27 12.85 2.36
N ARG A 51 -0.69 14.01 2.87
CA ARG A 51 -0.09 15.32 2.53
C ARG A 51 1.40 15.41 2.92
N TYR A 52 1.89 14.51 3.76
CA TYR A 52 3.29 14.43 4.16
C TYR A 52 4.13 13.55 3.22
N ALA A 53 3.51 12.81 2.30
CA ALA A 53 4.23 12.00 1.33
C ALA A 53 5.04 12.90 0.37
N LYS A 54 6.31 12.55 0.17
CA LYS A 54 7.19 13.25 -0.77
C LYS A 54 7.30 12.46 -2.06
N THR A 55 6.82 13.04 -3.16
CA THR A 55 7.03 12.48 -4.49
C THR A 55 8.50 12.66 -4.89
N LEU A 56 9.13 11.60 -5.36
CA LEU A 56 10.50 11.67 -5.86
C LEU A 56 10.53 12.40 -7.22
N PRO A 57 11.41 13.40 -7.43
CA PRO A 57 11.55 14.09 -8.71
C PRO A 57 11.88 13.10 -9.83
N GLY A 58 11.10 13.10 -10.91
CA GLY A 58 11.22 12.13 -12.01
C GLY A 58 10.03 11.16 -12.10
N SER A 59 9.27 10.99 -11.02
CA SER A 59 7.91 10.43 -11.06
C SER A 59 6.91 11.51 -11.47
N LYS A 60 7.08 12.05 -12.69
CA LYS A 60 6.05 12.91 -13.27
C LYS A 60 4.82 12.03 -13.49
N ASP A 61 3.66 12.51 -13.05
CA ASP A 61 2.34 11.88 -13.11
C ASP A 61 1.91 11.01 -11.90
N CYS A 62 1.99 11.58 -10.70
CA CYS A 62 0.99 11.27 -9.64
C CYS A 62 -0.12 12.33 -9.59
N ASN A 63 -0.65 12.72 -10.76
CA ASN A 63 -1.91 13.45 -10.88
C ASN A 63 -3.00 12.50 -11.42
N HIS A 64 -3.24 11.39 -10.72
CA HIS A 64 -4.40 10.55 -10.98
C HIS A 64 -5.05 10.08 -9.67
N VAL A 65 -5.33 11.02 -8.76
CA VAL A 65 -6.28 10.80 -7.65
C VAL A 65 -7.41 11.82 -7.76
N ARG A 66 -7.93 12.00 -8.98
CA ARG A 66 -9.10 12.85 -9.22
C ARG A 66 -9.92 12.44 -10.44
N LEU A 67 -10.07 11.14 -10.71
CA LEU A 67 -11.03 10.64 -11.72
C LEU A 67 -11.80 9.37 -11.30
N TRP A 68 -11.77 8.98 -10.01
CA TRP A 68 -12.79 8.09 -9.47
C TRP A 68 -13.89 8.92 -8.80
N ASN A 69 -14.84 9.38 -9.61
CA ASN A 69 -16.15 9.77 -9.11
C ASN A 69 -17.23 9.07 -9.94
N GLY A 70 -17.34 7.76 -9.73
CA GLY A 70 -18.48 6.97 -10.17
C GLY A 70 -19.33 6.63 -8.96
N THR A 71 -20.36 7.43 -8.67
CA THR A 71 -21.76 6.97 -8.55
C THR A 71 -22.73 8.09 -8.11
N HIS A 72 -23.81 8.20 -8.90
CA HIS A 72 -25.19 8.59 -8.54
C HIS A 72 -25.50 10.00 -8.01
N ARG A 73 -26.07 10.81 -8.91
CA ARG A 73 -27.18 11.70 -8.56
C ARG A 73 -28.34 11.41 -9.53
N LEU A 74 -29.34 10.65 -9.06
CA LEU A 74 -30.64 10.50 -9.72
C LEU A 74 -31.56 11.63 -9.26
N MET A 75 -32.28 12.19 -10.23
CA MET A 75 -33.52 13.00 -10.19
C MET A 75 -33.57 14.26 -9.31
N GLN A 76 -33.67 15.43 -9.96
CA GLN A 76 -34.94 16.08 -10.32
C GLN A 76 -34.77 16.84 -11.64
#